data_AF-A0A920KKN9-F1
#
_entry.id   AF-A0A920KKN9-F1
#
_cell.length_a   1.000
_cell.length_b   1.000
_cell.length_c   1.000
_cell.angle_alpha   90.00
_cell.angle_beta   90.00
_cell.angle_gamma   90.00
#
_symmetry.space_group_name_H-M   'P 1'
#
loop_
_entity.id
_entity.type
_entity.pdbx_description
1 polymer ?
#
loop_
_entity_poly.entity_id
_entity_poly.type
_entity_poly.pdbx_seq_one_letter_code
_entity_poly.pdbx_strand_id
1 'polypeptide(L)'
;MLYKNLNKNYLDEVNKLNKLINLDLNISSISEKLKIFNAYTPFILSRANWKQIVEFEKNKFLFTSIKIIESKKRYYPYKNLSQIIGYMGKSKDTKELYSKGVFHLEKTYDEYLKGKPGKIFNEVNSRGKVIREIAIEEPIKGNSLNLTINLKLQNFAQSVLPLTNKGSIVVLNRFDGSILSMNSNPTYDAQVFEDRQNDTINSLLNDPESLF
;
A
#
# COMPACT_ATOMS: atom_id res chain seq x y z
N MET A 1 -8.50 10.17 6.39
CA MET A 1 -7.95 9.94 7.75
C MET A 1 -8.85 10.58 8.80
N LEU A 2 -8.84 10.05 10.02
CA LEU A 2 -9.61 10.50 11.17
C LEU A 2 -8.68 11.08 12.26
N TYR A 3 -9.04 12.23 12.82
CA TYR A 3 -8.34 12.95 13.87
C TYR A 3 -9.21 13.01 15.13
N LYS A 4 -8.99 12.08 16.07
CA LYS A 4 -9.80 11.94 17.29
C LYS A 4 -9.80 13.19 18.18
N ASN A 5 -8.69 13.92 18.21
CA ASN A 5 -8.54 15.12 19.03
C ASN A 5 -9.40 16.31 18.56
N LEU A 6 -9.91 16.30 17.31
CA LEU A 6 -10.65 17.43 16.75
C LEU A 6 -12.14 17.44 17.15
N ASN A 7 -12.75 16.27 17.38
CA ASN A 7 -14.15 16.16 17.77
C ASN A 7 -14.37 14.95 18.69
N LYS A 8 -15.07 15.14 19.82
CA LYS A 8 -15.43 14.05 20.75
C LYS A 8 -16.43 13.05 20.13
N ASN A 9 -17.29 13.52 19.22
CA ASN A 9 -18.31 12.69 18.54
C ASN A 9 -17.81 12.14 17.19
N TYR A 10 -16.52 11.82 17.11
CA TYR A 10 -15.88 11.34 15.88
C TYR A 10 -16.52 10.06 15.31
N LEU A 11 -17.12 9.21 16.16
CA LEU A 11 -17.82 7.99 15.72
C LEU A 11 -19.08 8.31 14.90
N ASP A 12 -19.81 9.36 15.26
CA ASP A 12 -21.01 9.79 14.52
C ASP A 12 -20.63 10.33 13.14
N GLU A 13 -19.51 11.06 13.04
CA GLU A 13 -18.96 11.49 11.77
C GLU A 13 -18.57 10.29 10.88
N VAL A 14 -17.93 9.26 11.45
CA VAL A 14 -17.60 8.03 10.70
C VAL A 14 -18.87 7.32 10.22
N ASN A 15 -19.92 7.26 11.03
CA ASN A 15 -21.20 6.66 10.65
C ASN A 15 -21.87 7.44 9.51
N LYS A 16 -21.89 8.78 9.59
CA LYS A 16 -22.41 9.65 8.53
C LYS A 16 -21.62 9.47 7.24
N LEU A 17 -20.29 9.44 7.33
CA LEU A 17 -19.41 9.22 6.18
C LEU A 17 -19.70 7.89 5.50
N ASN A 18 -19.83 6.81 6.27
CA ASN A 18 -20.06 5.47 5.75
C ASN A 18 -21.37 5.40 4.95
N LYS A 19 -22.43 6.07 5.44
CA LYS A 19 -23.73 6.17 4.75
C LYS A 19 -23.68 7.05 3.50
N LEU A 20 -22.84 8.08 3.49
CA LEU A 20 -22.78 9.05 2.39
C LEU A 20 -21.95 8.53 1.21
N ILE A 21 -20.88 7.78 1.49
CA ILE A 21 -19.87 7.40 0.50
C ILE A 21 -19.90 5.88 0.18
N ASN A 22 -20.72 5.11 0.90
CA ASN A 22 -20.82 3.64 0.81
C ASN A 22 -19.44 2.99 0.88
N LEU A 23 -18.74 3.20 2.00
CA LEU A 23 -17.38 2.70 2.21
C LEU A 23 -17.32 1.27 2.77
N ASP A 24 -18.49 0.63 2.98
CA ASP A 24 -18.65 -0.70 3.59
C ASP A 24 -17.79 -0.90 4.84
N LEU A 25 -17.68 0.15 5.66
CA LEU A 25 -16.85 0.12 6.85
C LEU A 25 -17.49 -0.73 7.94
N ASN A 26 -16.71 -1.66 8.48
CA ASN A 26 -17.07 -2.37 9.71
C ASN A 26 -16.82 -1.46 10.93
N ILE A 27 -17.85 -0.70 11.31
CA ILE A 27 -17.80 0.32 12.37
C ILE A 27 -17.41 -0.27 13.73
N SER A 28 -17.88 -1.47 14.08
CA SER A 28 -17.55 -2.09 15.37
C SER A 28 -16.05 -2.36 15.48
N SER A 29 -15.45 -2.96 14.45
CA SER A 29 -14.01 -3.21 14.39
C SER A 29 -13.16 -1.94 14.41
N ILE A 30 -13.64 -0.85 13.79
CA ILE A 30 -12.96 0.45 13.79
C ILE A 30 -13.04 1.07 15.19
N SER A 31 -14.19 0.97 15.85
CA SER A 31 -14.38 1.55 17.19
C SER A 31 -13.43 0.93 18.22
N GLU A 32 -13.21 -0.38 18.16
CA GLU A 32 -12.26 -1.09 19.02
C GLU A 32 -10.82 -0.64 18.77
N LYS A 33 -10.41 -0.57 17.50
CA LYS A 33 -9.08 -0.08 17.11
C LYS A 33 -8.87 1.37 17.56
N LEU A 34 -9.88 2.21 17.44
CA LEU A 34 -9.82 3.61 17.86
C LEU A 34 -9.71 3.79 19.37
N LYS A 35 -10.23 2.88 20.20
CA LYS A 35 -10.06 2.97 21.67
C LYS A 35 -8.58 2.87 22.07
N ILE A 36 -7.84 1.98 21.41
CA ILE A 36 -6.42 1.72 21.68
C ILE A 36 -5.51 2.78 21.03
N PHE A 37 -5.97 3.40 19.94
CA PHE A 37 -5.17 4.33 19.15
C PHE A 37 -4.93 5.68 19.84
N ASN A 38 -3.71 6.22 19.72
CA ASN A 38 -3.35 7.52 20.25
C ASN A 38 -4.24 8.63 19.64
N ALA A 39 -4.76 9.52 20.48
CA ALA A 39 -5.69 10.57 20.08
C ALA A 39 -5.07 11.64 19.16
N TYR A 40 -3.74 11.81 19.21
CA TYR A 40 -3.00 12.82 18.46
C TYR A 40 -2.43 12.30 17.14
N THR A 41 -2.47 10.99 16.91
CA THR A 41 -2.06 10.38 15.63
C THR A 41 -3.28 10.18 14.73
N PRO A 42 -3.21 10.52 13.43
CA PRO A 42 -4.32 10.29 12.54
C PRO A 42 -4.53 8.79 12.27
N PHE A 43 -5.79 8.35 12.31
CA PHE A 43 -6.18 6.99 11.97
C PHE A 43 -6.59 6.87 10.49
N ILE A 44 -6.08 5.86 9.79
CA ILE A 44 -6.46 5.60 8.40
C ILE A 44 -7.79 4.85 8.40
N LEU A 45 -8.88 5.53 8.00
CA LEU A 45 -10.21 4.93 7.87
C LEU A 45 -10.28 3.98 6.67
N SER A 46 -10.07 4.50 5.47
CA SER A 46 -10.14 3.77 4.21
C SER A 46 -9.38 4.51 3.12
N ARG A 47 -9.10 3.80 2.02
CA ARG A 47 -8.76 4.42 0.74
C ARG A 47 -10.07 4.71 0.00
N ALA A 48 -10.13 5.83 -0.70
CA ALA A 48 -11.31 6.26 -1.45
C ALA A 48 -10.96 6.43 -2.93
N ASN A 49 -11.91 6.12 -3.82
CA ASN A 49 -11.78 6.39 -5.25
C ASN A 49 -12.15 7.86 -5.57
N TRP A 50 -11.91 8.29 -6.81
CA TRP A 50 -12.15 9.68 -7.21
C TRP A 50 -13.60 10.14 -7.00
N LYS A 51 -14.58 9.29 -7.32
CA LYS A 51 -16.00 9.60 -7.12
C LYS A 51 -16.33 9.84 -5.65
N GLN A 52 -15.78 9.01 -4.76
CA GLN A 52 -15.93 9.11 -3.31
C GLN A 52 -15.24 10.37 -2.75
N ILE A 53 -14.07 10.72 -3.28
CA ILE A 53 -13.34 11.94 -2.92
C ILE A 53 -14.16 13.19 -3.28
N VAL A 54 -14.71 13.24 -4.48
CA VAL A 54 -15.55 14.36 -4.93
C VAL A 54 -16.79 14.50 -4.04
N GLU A 55 -17.44 13.38 -3.71
CA GLU A 55 -18.63 13.40 -2.87
C GLU A 55 -18.33 13.82 -1.42
N PHE A 56 -17.16 13.42 -0.88
CA PHE A 56 -16.68 13.92 0.39
C PHE A 56 -16.43 15.44 0.36
N GLU A 57 -15.71 15.94 -0.65
CA GLU A 57 -15.33 17.36 -0.71
C GLU A 57 -16.54 18.29 -0.80
N LYS A 58 -17.61 17.88 -1.49
CA LYS A 58 -18.90 18.62 -1.49
C LYS A 58 -19.51 18.76 -0.09
N ASN A 59 -19.38 17.72 0.73
CA ASN A 59 -20.00 17.61 2.04
C ASN A 59 -19.03 17.83 3.20
N LYS A 60 -17.81 18.32 2.91
CA LYS A 60 -16.69 18.43 3.85
C LYS A 60 -17.02 19.22 5.11
N PHE A 61 -17.89 20.23 5.01
CA PHE A 61 -18.33 21.04 6.15
C PHE A 61 -19.06 20.23 7.24
N LEU A 62 -19.60 19.05 6.91
CA LEU A 62 -20.22 18.13 7.87
C LEU A 62 -19.20 17.36 8.71
N PHE A 63 -17.91 17.40 8.35
CA PHE A 63 -16.87 16.59 8.95
C PHE A 63 -15.74 17.47 9.50
N THR A 64 -15.60 17.50 10.81
CA THR A 64 -14.54 18.28 11.47
C THR A 64 -13.31 17.43 11.79
N SER A 65 -13.51 16.14 12.02
CA SER A 65 -12.46 15.19 12.41
C SER A 65 -11.92 14.36 11.25
N ILE A 66 -12.59 14.37 10.10
CA ILE A 66 -12.21 13.58 8.92
C ILE A 66 -11.58 14.48 7.88
N LYS A 67 -10.41 14.09 7.35
CA LYS A 67 -9.73 14.80 6.27
C LYS A 67 -9.26 13.83 5.20
N ILE A 68 -9.30 14.26 3.94
CA ILE A 68 -8.64 13.56 2.85
C ILE A 68 -7.14 13.86 2.93
N ILE A 69 -6.34 12.81 2.79
CA ILE A 69 -4.89 12.92 2.71
C ILE A 69 -4.46 12.10 1.50
N GLU A 70 -3.67 12.71 0.64
CA GLU A 70 -3.07 12.02 -0.49
C GLU A 70 -2.03 11.02 0.02
N SER A 71 -2.05 9.82 -0.53
CA SER A 71 -1.04 8.80 -0.24
C SER A 71 -0.61 8.14 -1.54
N LYS A 72 0.69 7.94 -1.69
CA LYS A 72 1.22 7.21 -2.83
C LYS A 72 0.97 5.71 -2.64
N LYS A 73 0.67 5.05 -3.75
CA LYS A 73 0.39 3.62 -3.83
C LYS A 73 1.37 3.00 -4.81
N ARG A 74 1.83 1.78 -4.52
CA ARG A 74 2.57 1.02 -5.53
C ARG A 74 1.60 0.59 -6.63
N TYR A 75 2.10 0.47 -7.86
CA TYR A 75 1.31 0.04 -9.00
C TYR A 75 2.14 -0.98 -9.79
N TYR A 76 1.57 -2.17 -9.99
CA TYR A 76 2.21 -3.27 -10.70
C TYR A 76 1.49 -3.49 -12.04
N PRO A 77 1.97 -2.90 -13.14
CA PRO A 77 1.27 -2.98 -14.43
C PRO A 77 1.35 -4.36 -15.09
N TYR A 78 2.32 -5.20 -14.72
CA TYR A 78 2.61 -6.47 -15.38
C TYR A 78 2.51 -7.65 -14.41
N LYS A 79 1.47 -8.48 -14.56
CA LYS A 79 1.23 -9.66 -13.72
C LYS A 79 2.40 -10.65 -13.76
N ASN A 80 2.99 -10.89 -14.92
CA ASN A 80 4.11 -11.82 -15.11
C ASN A 80 5.46 -11.34 -14.55
N LEU A 81 5.53 -10.09 -14.05
CA LEU A 81 6.68 -9.61 -13.28
C LEU A 81 6.49 -9.78 -11.77
N SER A 82 5.30 -10.16 -11.30
CA SER A 82 5.01 -10.22 -9.87
C SER A 82 5.97 -11.13 -9.11
N GLN A 83 6.40 -12.24 -9.71
CA GLN A 83 7.36 -13.16 -9.11
C GLN A 83 8.79 -12.62 -9.09
N ILE A 84 9.16 -11.72 -9.99
CA ILE A 84 10.48 -11.08 -9.97
C ILE A 84 10.46 -9.92 -8.98
N ILE A 85 9.46 -9.05 -9.09
CA ILE A 85 9.39 -7.80 -8.33
C ILE A 85 8.96 -8.09 -6.89
N GLY A 86 7.97 -8.94 -6.68
CA GLY A 86 7.32 -9.13 -5.39
C GLY A 86 6.22 -8.11 -5.14
N TYR A 87 5.92 -7.87 -3.87
CA TYR A 87 4.91 -6.91 -3.46
C TYR A 87 5.27 -6.23 -2.14
N MET A 88 4.62 -5.10 -1.88
CA MET A 88 4.68 -4.37 -0.61
C MET A 88 3.57 -4.85 0.33
N GLY A 89 3.83 -4.84 1.62
CA GLY A 89 2.85 -5.13 2.65
C GLY A 89 2.98 -4.19 3.85
N LYS A 90 2.07 -4.37 4.81
CA LYS A 90 2.15 -3.63 6.08
C LYS A 90 3.35 -4.13 6.89
N SER A 91 4.10 -3.23 7.51
CA SER A 91 5.04 -3.67 8.52
C SER A 91 4.30 -4.28 9.71
N LYS A 92 4.86 -5.37 10.25
CA LYS A 92 4.39 -6.01 11.49
C LYS A 92 4.96 -5.29 12.71
N ASP A 93 6.05 -4.55 12.55
CA ASP A 93 6.68 -3.81 13.62
C ASP A 93 5.96 -2.49 13.89
N THR A 94 5.59 -2.26 15.14
CA THR A 94 4.92 -1.03 15.58
C THR A 94 5.79 0.21 15.44
N LYS A 95 7.11 0.03 15.32
CA LYS A 95 8.09 1.09 15.09
C LYS A 95 8.15 1.53 13.62
N GLU A 96 7.80 0.65 12.69
CA GLU A 96 7.79 0.94 11.26
C GLU A 96 6.39 1.37 10.82
N LEU A 97 6.19 2.68 10.76
CA LEU A 97 4.92 3.29 10.38
C LEU A 97 4.57 3.13 8.88
N TYR A 98 5.54 2.70 8.06
CA TYR A 98 5.43 2.67 6.61
C TYR A 98 5.29 1.24 6.08
N SER A 99 4.69 1.10 4.89
CA SER A 99 4.70 -0.16 4.15
C SER A 99 6.13 -0.56 3.82
N LYS A 100 6.37 -1.87 3.77
CA LYS A 100 7.68 -2.44 3.41
C LYS A 100 7.54 -3.50 2.34
N GLY A 101 8.59 -3.74 1.59
CA GLY A 101 8.71 -4.90 0.71
C GLY A 101 8.59 -6.20 1.49
N VAL A 102 7.64 -7.05 1.10
CA VAL A 102 7.38 -8.34 1.78
C VAL A 102 7.97 -9.50 1.00
N PHE A 103 8.11 -9.37 -0.31
CA PHE A 103 8.55 -10.47 -1.16
C PHE A 103 9.49 -10.01 -2.28
N HIS A 104 10.33 -10.94 -2.76
CA HIS A 104 11.31 -10.76 -3.84
C HIS A 104 12.06 -9.40 -3.84
N LEU A 105 12.23 -8.74 -4.99
CA LEU A 105 13.03 -7.52 -5.12
C LEU A 105 12.54 -6.39 -4.23
N GLU A 106 11.22 -6.24 -4.04
CA GLU A 106 10.66 -5.25 -3.12
C GLU A 106 11.21 -5.47 -1.70
N LYS A 107 11.31 -6.73 -1.23
CA LYS A 107 11.91 -7.05 0.07
C LYS A 107 13.43 -6.92 0.08
N THR A 108 14.10 -7.49 -0.92
CA THR A 108 15.56 -7.54 -0.98
C THR A 108 16.18 -6.15 -1.07
N TYR A 109 15.55 -5.25 -1.82
CA TYR A 109 16.00 -3.87 -2.02
C TYR A 109 15.16 -2.84 -1.25
N ASP A 110 14.39 -3.25 -0.24
CA ASP A 110 13.52 -2.34 0.53
C ASP A 110 14.30 -1.12 1.07
N GLU A 111 15.45 -1.37 1.71
CA GLU A 111 16.35 -0.31 2.21
C GLU A 111 16.82 0.66 1.12
N TYR A 112 17.06 0.16 -0.08
CA TYR A 112 17.52 0.95 -1.23
C TYR A 112 16.37 1.76 -1.86
N LEU A 113 15.15 1.20 -1.87
CA LEU A 113 13.96 1.75 -2.52
C LEU A 113 13.15 2.70 -1.63
N LYS A 114 13.17 2.53 -0.30
CA LYS A 114 12.28 3.25 0.63
C LYS A 114 12.63 4.73 0.83
N GLY A 115 13.89 5.10 0.62
CA GLY A 115 14.37 6.48 0.88
C GLY A 115 14.40 6.82 2.37
N LYS A 116 14.27 8.11 2.70
CA LYS A 116 14.22 8.58 4.09
C LYS A 116 13.00 9.47 4.31
N PRO A 117 12.18 9.19 5.34
CA PRO A 117 11.03 10.02 5.65
C PRO A 117 11.48 11.40 6.13
N GLY A 118 10.77 12.43 5.68
CA GLY A 118 10.89 13.79 6.20
C GLY A 118 10.19 13.95 7.54
N LYS A 119 10.26 15.15 8.12
CA LYS A 119 9.60 15.49 9.38
C LYS A 119 8.97 16.88 9.28
N ILE A 120 7.84 17.04 9.96
CA ILE A 120 7.18 18.34 10.10
C ILE A 120 7.14 18.67 11.58
N PHE A 121 7.73 19.80 11.96
CA PHE A 121 7.71 20.31 13.32
C PHE A 121 6.56 21.30 13.46
N ASN A 122 5.50 20.88 14.16
CA ASN A 122 4.32 21.70 14.37
C ASN A 122 4.27 22.21 15.81
N GLU A 123 4.02 23.51 15.98
CA GLU A 123 3.63 24.06 17.28
C GLU A 123 2.16 23.70 17.52
N VAL A 124 1.89 23.04 18.65
CA VAL A 124 0.53 22.65 19.05
C VAL A 124 0.13 23.40 20.32
N ASN A 125 -1.14 23.82 20.40
CA ASN A 125 -1.69 24.36 21.64
C ASN A 125 -1.91 23.24 22.68
N SER A 126 -2.30 23.61 23.91
CA SER A 126 -2.62 22.67 24.99
C SER A 126 -3.73 21.65 24.66
N ARG A 127 -4.48 21.87 23.58
CA ARG A 127 -5.53 20.97 23.06
C ARG A 127 -5.06 20.14 21.86
N GLY A 128 -3.78 20.20 21.49
CA GLY A 128 -3.18 19.46 20.37
C GLY A 128 -3.58 19.96 18.98
N LYS A 129 -4.11 21.19 18.87
CA LYS A 129 -4.39 21.83 17.58
C LYS A 129 -3.12 22.50 17.08
N VAL A 130 -2.74 22.21 15.82
CA VAL A 130 -1.61 22.86 15.15
C VAL A 130 -1.89 24.35 15.05
N ILE A 131 -1.02 25.17 15.64
CA ILE A 131 -1.05 26.64 15.59
C ILE A 131 -0.27 27.11 14.37
N ARG A 132 0.97 26.63 14.23
CA ARG A 132 1.85 26.94 13.12
C ARG A 132 2.86 25.83 12.87
N GLU A 133 3.37 25.79 11.66
CA GLU A 133 4.51 24.98 11.29
C GLU A 133 5.80 25.75 11.62
N ILE A 134 6.71 25.12 12.35
CA ILE A 134 7.98 25.70 12.79
C ILE A 134 9.07 25.44 11.75
N ALA A 135 9.13 24.20 11.25
CA ALA A 135 10.13 23.74 10.30
C ALA A 135 9.66 22.48 9.57
N ILE A 136 10.17 22.29 8.36
CA ILE A 136 10.02 21.07 7.57
C ILE A 136 11.42 20.52 7.26
N GLU A 137 11.63 19.24 7.58
CA GLU A 137 12.69 18.42 6.99
C GLU A 137 12.08 17.67 5.81
N GLU A 138 12.46 18.04 4.59
CA GLU A 138 11.94 17.39 3.37
C GLU A 138 12.34 15.91 3.29
N PRO A 139 11.47 15.02 2.78
CA PRO A 139 11.79 13.62 2.59
C PRO A 139 12.80 13.43 1.46
N ILE A 140 13.64 12.40 1.59
CA ILE A 140 14.56 11.98 0.54
C ILE A 140 13.94 10.81 -0.21
N LYS A 141 13.69 10.99 -1.50
CA LYS A 141 13.17 9.92 -2.37
C LYS A 141 14.15 8.75 -2.40
N GLY A 142 13.63 7.52 -2.34
CA GLY A 142 14.43 6.33 -2.52
C GLY A 142 14.98 6.17 -3.93
N ASN A 143 15.94 5.26 -4.07
CA ASN A 143 16.63 5.06 -5.34
C ASN A 143 15.77 4.29 -6.33
N SER A 144 16.15 4.37 -7.61
CA SER A 144 15.50 3.59 -8.68
C SER A 144 16.34 2.36 -8.99
N LEU A 145 15.67 1.21 -9.17
CA LEU A 145 16.31 -0.04 -9.53
C LEU A 145 16.07 -0.32 -11.02
N ASN A 146 17.16 -0.43 -11.79
CA ASN A 146 17.12 -0.82 -13.20
C ASN A 146 17.41 -2.32 -13.29
N LEU A 147 16.49 -3.07 -13.88
CA LEU A 147 16.61 -4.52 -14.04
C LEU A 147 17.15 -4.85 -15.44
N THR A 148 17.80 -6.01 -15.55
CA THR A 148 18.26 -6.58 -16.83
C THR A 148 17.13 -7.26 -17.61
N ILE A 149 15.94 -7.37 -17.02
CA ILE A 149 14.79 -8.05 -17.61
C ILE A 149 14.33 -7.32 -18.87
N ASN A 150 14.29 -8.06 -19.97
CA ASN A 150 13.69 -7.60 -21.21
C ASN A 150 12.19 -7.92 -21.19
N LEU A 151 11.35 -6.88 -21.11
CA LEU A 151 9.90 -7.05 -20.99
C LEU A 151 9.27 -7.83 -22.16
N LYS A 152 9.75 -7.64 -23.40
CA LYS A 152 9.23 -8.38 -24.57
C LYS A 152 9.53 -9.86 -24.45
N LEU A 153 10.75 -10.21 -24.04
CA LEU A 153 11.17 -11.58 -23.83
C LEU A 153 10.43 -12.21 -22.65
N GLN A 154 10.22 -11.47 -21.56
CA GLN A 154 9.44 -11.91 -20.40
C GLN A 154 8.01 -12.28 -20.83
N ASN A 155 7.34 -11.42 -21.60
CA ASN A 155 5.99 -11.67 -22.07
C ASN A 155 5.93 -12.89 -23.01
N PHE A 156 6.90 -13.02 -23.92
CA PHE A 156 6.99 -14.17 -24.82
C PHE A 156 7.22 -15.47 -24.06
N ALA A 157 8.22 -15.52 -23.16
CA ALA A 157 8.51 -16.72 -22.37
C ALA A 157 7.32 -17.12 -21.48
N GLN A 158 6.62 -16.15 -20.88
CA GLN A 158 5.40 -16.42 -20.13
C GLN A 158 4.28 -17.03 -21.01
N SER A 159 4.16 -16.60 -22.27
CA SER A 159 3.13 -17.10 -23.19
C SER A 159 3.37 -18.55 -23.65
N VAL A 160 4.62 -19.02 -23.58
CA VAL A 160 5.00 -20.40 -23.92
C VAL A 160 4.73 -21.36 -22.76
N LEU A 161 4.71 -20.86 -21.51
CA LEU A 161 4.42 -21.69 -20.35
C LEU A 161 2.94 -22.12 -20.34
N PRO A 162 2.65 -23.43 -20.14
CA PRO A 162 1.28 -23.92 -20.02
C PRO A 162 0.57 -23.31 -18.81
N LEU A 163 -0.68 -22.87 -18.99
CA LEU A 163 -1.44 -22.17 -17.95
C LEU A 163 -1.72 -23.03 -16.71
N THR A 164 -1.87 -24.34 -16.88
CA THR A 164 -2.31 -25.28 -15.84
C THR A 164 -1.18 -26.09 -15.22
N ASN A 165 0.00 -26.12 -15.85
CA ASN A 165 1.08 -26.99 -15.39
C ASN A 165 2.19 -26.15 -14.77
N LYS A 166 2.80 -26.70 -13.72
CA LYS A 166 3.98 -26.11 -13.08
C LYS A 166 5.14 -26.13 -14.06
N GLY A 167 5.86 -25.01 -14.14
CA GLY A 167 6.98 -24.86 -15.05
C GLY A 167 7.72 -23.55 -14.83
N SER A 168 8.97 -23.49 -15.23
CA SER A 168 9.78 -22.27 -15.15
C SER A 168 10.65 -22.10 -16.38
N ILE A 169 10.93 -20.85 -16.73
CA ILE A 169 11.83 -20.49 -17.83
C ILE A 169 12.74 -19.38 -17.33
N VAL A 170 14.05 -19.59 -17.47
CA VAL A 170 15.08 -18.58 -17.22
C VAL A 170 15.86 -18.39 -18.52
N VAL A 171 15.98 -17.13 -18.95
CA VAL A 171 16.79 -16.76 -20.12
C VAL A 171 17.93 -15.87 -19.66
N LEU A 172 19.14 -16.29 -19.98
CA LEU A 172 20.39 -15.61 -19.63
C LEU A 172 21.06 -15.05 -20.88
N ASN A 173 21.69 -13.89 -20.74
CA ASN A 173 22.68 -13.45 -21.71
C ASN A 173 23.98 -14.23 -21.49
N ARG A 174 24.44 -14.96 -22.51
CA ARG A 174 25.64 -15.79 -22.43
C ARG A 174 26.94 -15.01 -22.18
N PHE A 175 26.97 -13.72 -22.49
CA PHE A 175 28.20 -12.92 -22.44
C PHE A 175 28.50 -12.35 -21.05
N ASP A 176 27.46 -11.92 -20.32
CA ASP A 176 27.61 -11.24 -19.01
C ASP A 176 26.82 -11.94 -17.88
N GLY A 177 26.08 -13.02 -18.20
CA GLY A 177 25.27 -13.75 -17.23
C GLY A 177 24.01 -13.00 -16.78
N SER A 178 23.65 -11.87 -17.40
CA SER A 178 22.47 -11.11 -17.03
C SER A 178 21.19 -11.91 -17.29
N ILE A 179 20.24 -11.81 -16.36
CA ILE A 179 18.94 -12.46 -16.49
C ILE A 179 18.04 -11.56 -17.35
N LEU A 180 17.70 -12.03 -18.53
CA LEU A 180 16.84 -11.32 -19.48
C LEU A 180 15.37 -11.65 -19.28
N SER A 181 15.06 -12.84 -18.74
CA SER A 181 13.70 -13.25 -18.39
C SER A 181 13.71 -14.34 -17.32
N MET A 182 12.74 -14.30 -16.40
CA MET A 182 12.56 -15.27 -15.33
C MET A 182 11.05 -15.44 -15.09
N ASN A 183 10.49 -16.56 -15.50
CA ASN A 183 9.06 -16.86 -15.35
C ASN A 183 8.87 -18.16 -14.58
N SER A 184 7.78 -18.23 -13.81
CA SER A 184 7.30 -19.44 -13.15
C SER A 184 5.78 -19.51 -13.27
N ASN A 185 5.25 -20.72 -13.45
CA ASN A 185 3.82 -21.01 -13.38
C ASN A 185 3.54 -21.96 -12.20
N PRO A 186 2.44 -21.75 -11.45
CA PRO A 186 1.45 -20.68 -11.63
C PRO A 186 1.98 -19.29 -11.23
N THR A 187 1.39 -18.22 -11.78
CA THR A 187 1.78 -16.83 -11.45
C THR A 187 0.68 -16.10 -10.69
N TYR A 188 1.03 -15.08 -9.92
CA TYR A 188 0.10 -14.26 -9.15
C TYR A 188 0.14 -12.80 -9.60
N ASP A 189 -0.83 -12.01 -9.17
CA ASP A 189 -0.87 -10.58 -9.41
C ASP A 189 -0.46 -9.80 -8.15
N ALA A 190 0.69 -9.14 -8.19
CA ALA A 190 1.19 -8.31 -7.09
C ALA A 190 0.25 -7.14 -6.76
N GLN A 191 -0.55 -6.67 -7.71
CA GLN A 191 -1.52 -5.59 -7.51
C GLN A 191 -2.57 -5.94 -6.46
N VAL A 192 -2.94 -7.22 -6.34
CA VAL A 192 -3.91 -7.73 -5.36
C VAL A 192 -3.47 -7.41 -3.92
N PHE A 193 -2.17 -7.51 -3.63
CA PHE A 193 -1.62 -7.22 -2.30
C PHE A 193 -1.67 -5.73 -1.96
N GLU A 194 -1.43 -4.88 -2.95
CA GLU A 194 -1.47 -3.42 -2.79
C GLU A 194 -2.90 -2.88 -2.75
N ASP A 195 -3.84 -3.55 -3.43
CA ASP A 195 -5.29 -3.33 -3.34
C ASP A 195 -5.89 -3.86 -2.04
N ARG A 196 -5.20 -4.76 -1.33
CA ARG A 196 -5.64 -5.40 -0.09
C ARG A 196 -6.94 -6.18 -0.24
N GLN A 197 -7.06 -6.93 -1.33
CA GLN A 197 -8.16 -7.85 -1.56
C GLN A 197 -7.97 -9.09 -0.68
N ASN A 198 -8.38 -9.00 0.59
CA ASN A 198 -8.03 -9.99 1.63
C ASN A 198 -8.46 -11.41 1.26
N ASP A 199 -9.62 -11.59 0.63
CA ASP A 199 -10.10 -12.92 0.25
C ASP A 199 -9.16 -13.58 -0.78
N THR A 200 -8.76 -12.82 -1.80
CA THR A 200 -7.81 -13.26 -2.83
C THR A 200 -6.40 -13.44 -2.28
N ILE A 201 -5.97 -12.58 -1.36
CA ILE A 201 -4.67 -12.74 -0.67
C ILE A 201 -4.66 -14.02 0.15
N ASN A 202 -5.74 -14.30 0.90
CA ASN A 202 -5.85 -15.50 1.72
C ASN A 202 -5.92 -16.76 0.85
N SER A 203 -6.59 -16.73 -0.30
CA SER A 203 -6.56 -17.86 -1.22
C SER A 203 -5.16 -18.08 -1.80
N LEU A 204 -4.46 -17.02 -2.20
CA LEU A 204 -3.10 -17.11 -2.72
C LEU A 204 -2.08 -17.60 -1.67
N LEU A 205 -2.18 -17.18 -0.42
CA LEU A 205 -1.22 -17.57 0.63
C LEU A 205 -1.47 -18.98 1.20
N ASN A 206 -2.68 -19.51 1.07
CA ASN A 206 -3.04 -20.83 1.59
C ASN A 206 -3.12 -21.91 0.51
N ASP A 207 -2.95 -21.55 -0.75
CA ASP A 207 -2.97 -22.50 -1.85
C ASP A 207 -1.64 -23.27 -1.92
N PRO A 208 -1.65 -24.60 -1.73
CA PRO A 208 -0.45 -25.45 -1.79
C PRO A 208 0.17 -25.52 -3.19
N GLU A 209 -0.54 -25.10 -4.24
CA GLU A 209 0.01 -24.96 -5.58
C GLU A 209 0.58 -23.57 -5.86
N SER A 210 0.31 -22.59 -4.99
CA SER A 210 0.93 -21.28 -5.10
C SER A 210 2.41 -21.32 -4.71
N LEU A 211 3.17 -20.34 -5.19
CA LEU A 211 4.61 -20.24 -4.96
C LEU A 211 5.01 -19.66 -3.58
N PHE A 212 4.06 -19.51 -2.65
CA PHE A 212 4.29 -18.88 -1.34
C PHE A 212 4.59 -19.88 -0.23
#